data_AF-A0A318HHR0-F1
#
_entry.id   AF-A0A318HHR0-F1
#
_cell.length_a   1.000
_cell.length_b   1.000
_cell.length_c   1.000
_cell.angle_alpha   90.00
_cell.angle_beta   90.00
_cell.angle_gamma   90.00
#
_symmetry.space_group_name_H-M   'P 1'
#
loop_
_entity.id
_entity.type
_entity.pdbx_description
1 polymer ?
#
loop_
_entity_poly.entity_id
_entity_poly.type
_entity_poly.pdbx_seq_one_letter_code
_entity_poly.pdbx_strand_id
1 'polypeptide(L)'
;MRIAATFAGGAVIATMMTAQPLAPSASAVPGDPMAGCETQVFAQYCDGPIREDGSWKRCLFANGQYGGGAYVPPVTNCFIIPSGDQIPPLPLGQPDHHIE
;
A
#
# COMPACT_ATOMS: atom_id res chain seq x y z
N MET A 1 51.25 -9.16 -44.18
CA MET A 1 51.98 -7.95 -43.76
C MET A 1 50.95 -7.01 -43.15
N ARG A 2 50.63 -7.12 -41.85
CA ARG A 2 50.97 -6.16 -40.76
C ARG A 2 50.98 -4.71 -41.26
N ILE A 3 50.11 -3.83 -40.77
CA ILE A 3 50.34 -3.01 -39.57
C ILE A 3 49.00 -2.69 -38.85
N ALA A 4 49.08 -2.68 -37.52
CA ALA A 4 48.03 -2.34 -36.55
C ALA A 4 48.01 -0.83 -36.24
N ALA A 5 46.88 -0.30 -35.74
CA ALA A 5 46.85 0.79 -34.76
C ALA A 5 45.47 0.90 -34.08
N THR A 6 45.46 0.58 -32.78
CA THR A 6 44.46 0.89 -31.76
C THR A 6 44.62 2.34 -31.28
N PHE A 7 43.54 3.09 -31.04
CA PHE A 7 43.37 4.14 -29.99
C PHE A 7 41.86 4.46 -29.96
N ALA A 8 41.07 3.99 -28.98
CA ALA A 8 40.82 4.58 -27.66
C ALA A 8 40.15 5.96 -27.71
N GLY A 9 38.91 6.06 -27.23
CA GLY A 9 38.30 7.35 -26.87
C GLY A 9 36.79 7.41 -27.10
N GLY A 10 36.00 7.16 -26.05
CA GLY A 10 34.56 7.38 -26.09
C GLY A 10 33.83 6.67 -24.96
N ALA A 11 34.10 7.05 -23.71
CA ALA A 11 33.24 6.66 -22.59
C ALA A 11 31.89 7.35 -22.76
N VAL A 12 30.93 6.68 -23.39
CA VAL A 12 29.53 7.09 -23.36
C VAL A 12 29.02 6.69 -21.98
N ILE A 13 28.96 7.65 -21.06
CA ILE A 13 28.25 7.47 -19.79
C ILE A 13 26.77 7.37 -20.16
N ALA A 14 26.30 6.14 -20.35
CA ALA A 14 24.89 5.83 -20.41
C ALA A 14 24.34 6.03 -18.99
N THR A 15 23.88 7.25 -18.69
CA THR A 15 22.97 7.49 -17.57
C THR A 15 21.71 6.68 -17.87
N MET A 16 21.67 5.45 -17.37
CA MET A 16 20.46 4.66 -17.25
C MET A 16 19.55 5.40 -16.27
N MET A 17 18.73 6.32 -16.79
CA MET A 17 17.51 6.73 -16.11
C MET A 17 16.63 5.49 -16.07
N THR A 18 16.74 4.73 -14.98
CA THR A 18 15.74 3.73 -14.62
C THR A 18 14.43 4.50 -14.45
N ALA A 19 13.57 4.43 -15.46
CA ALA A 19 12.19 4.86 -15.36
C ALA A 19 11.56 4.05 -14.23
N GLN A 20 11.44 4.66 -13.05
CA GLN A 20 10.65 4.11 -11.97
C GLN A 20 9.21 4.09 -12.49
N PRO A 21 8.53 2.93 -12.55
CA PRO A 21 7.10 2.93 -12.85
C PRO A 21 6.44 3.75 -11.74
N LEU A 22 5.87 4.89 -12.12
CA LEU A 22 4.94 5.62 -11.28
C LEU A 22 3.76 4.66 -11.08
N ALA A 23 3.79 3.91 -9.98
CA ALA A 23 2.65 3.11 -9.58
C ALA A 23 1.46 4.08 -9.50
N PRO A 24 0.34 3.80 -10.19
CA PRO A 24 -0.84 4.65 -10.08
C PRO A 24 -1.17 4.79 -8.60
N SER A 25 -1.30 6.03 -8.13
CA SER A 25 -1.73 6.30 -6.76
C SER A 25 -3.14 5.71 -6.62
N ALA A 26 -3.21 4.54 -5.99
CA ALA A 26 -4.45 3.85 -5.78
C ALA A 26 -5.34 4.74 -4.89
N SER A 27 -6.52 5.07 -5.41
CA SER A 27 -7.49 5.93 -4.74
C SER A 27 -8.43 5.06 -3.93
N ALA A 28 -8.54 5.32 -2.63
CA ALA A 28 -9.61 4.74 -1.81
C ALA A 28 -10.93 5.44 -2.18
N VAL A 29 -11.69 4.84 -3.10
CA VAL A 29 -12.96 5.42 -3.56
C VAL A 29 -14.07 5.06 -2.56
N PRO A 30 -14.84 6.04 -2.04
CA PRO A 30 -16.04 5.75 -1.27
C PRO A 30 -17.00 4.89 -2.09
N GLY A 31 -17.41 3.74 -1.55
CA GLY A 31 -18.35 2.83 -2.23
C GLY A 31 -17.75 1.60 -2.92
N ASP A 32 -16.42 1.38 -2.92
CA ASP A 32 -15.91 0.06 -3.38
C ASP A 32 -16.58 -1.06 -2.55
N PRO A 33 -16.99 -2.17 -3.20
CA PRO A 33 -17.54 -3.31 -2.49
C PRO A 33 -16.52 -3.81 -1.48
N MET A 34 -16.96 -4.17 -0.28
CA MET A 34 -16.10 -4.80 0.73
C MET A 34 -16.25 -6.31 0.57
N ALA A 35 -15.17 -6.99 0.21
CA ALA A 35 -15.11 -8.44 0.05
C ALA A 35 -15.33 -9.11 1.40
N GLY A 36 -14.51 -8.75 2.39
CA GLY A 36 -14.53 -9.32 3.73
C GLY A 36 -14.37 -8.31 4.85
N CYS A 37 -14.75 -8.72 6.06
CA CYS A 37 -14.63 -7.94 7.28
C CYS A 37 -14.11 -8.80 8.46
N GLU A 38 -13.07 -8.35 9.16
CA GLU A 38 -12.53 -9.00 10.35
C GLU A 38 -12.53 -8.08 11.57
N THR A 39 -13.13 -8.55 12.68
CA THR A 39 -13.19 -7.80 13.94
C THR A 39 -11.88 -7.96 14.68
N GLN A 40 -11.22 -6.83 14.95
CA GLN A 40 -10.01 -6.75 15.77
C GLN A 40 -10.33 -6.14 17.13
N VAL A 41 -9.39 -6.25 18.07
CA VAL A 41 -9.59 -5.83 19.48
C VAL A 41 -10.09 -4.38 19.61
N PHE A 42 -9.69 -3.49 18.70
CA PHE A 42 -10.01 -2.06 18.79
C PHE A 42 -10.86 -1.52 17.62
N ALA A 43 -11.06 -2.31 16.56
CA ALA A 43 -11.76 -1.85 15.36
C ALA A 43 -12.27 -3.02 14.53
N GLN A 44 -13.29 -2.76 13.72
CA GLN A 44 -13.62 -3.60 12.59
C GLN A 44 -12.75 -3.18 11.40
N TYR A 45 -12.07 -4.12 10.78
CA TYR A 45 -11.44 -3.90 9.48
C TYR A 45 -12.30 -4.55 8.42
N CYS A 46 -12.40 -3.92 7.26
CA CYS A 46 -12.98 -4.51 6.07
C CYS A 46 -12.08 -4.19 4.89
N ASP A 47 -11.97 -5.14 3.96
CA ASP A 47 -11.21 -4.97 2.73
C ASP A 47 -12.14 -5.00 1.51
N GLY A 48 -11.83 -4.16 0.52
CA GLY A 48 -12.39 -4.27 -0.81
C GLY A 48 -11.58 -5.22 -1.67
N PRO A 49 -12.07 -5.58 -2.88
CA PRO A 49 -11.39 -6.55 -3.73
C PRO A 49 -9.97 -6.10 -4.09
N ILE A 50 -9.09 -7.07 -4.29
CA ILE A 50 -7.76 -6.87 -4.83
C ILE A 50 -7.89 -6.35 -6.26
N ARG A 51 -7.24 -5.22 -6.54
CA ARG A 51 -7.17 -4.56 -7.85
C ARG A 51 -6.14 -5.25 -8.74
N GLU A 52 -6.13 -4.89 -10.03
CA GLU A 52 -5.20 -5.45 -11.02
C GLU A 52 -3.71 -5.25 -10.66
N ASP A 53 -3.38 -4.19 -9.92
CA ASP A 53 -2.02 -3.89 -9.45
C ASP A 53 -1.65 -4.61 -8.14
N GLY A 54 -2.55 -5.44 -7.61
CA GLY A 54 -2.37 -6.14 -6.33
C GLY A 54 -2.71 -5.31 -5.09
N SER A 55 -3.11 -4.05 -5.26
CA SER A 55 -3.53 -3.20 -4.16
C SER A 55 -4.99 -3.43 -3.78
N TRP A 56 -5.36 -3.14 -2.54
CA TRP A 56 -6.77 -3.17 -2.12
C TRP A 56 -7.10 -2.04 -1.16
N LYS A 57 -8.40 -1.73 -1.05
CA LYS A 57 -8.87 -0.73 -0.08
C LYS A 57 -9.10 -1.42 1.25
N ARG A 58 -8.54 -0.88 2.33
CA ARG A 58 -8.85 -1.27 3.71
C ARG A 58 -9.58 -0.13 4.41
N CYS A 59 -10.70 -0.43 5.04
CA CYS A 59 -11.43 0.49 5.89
C CYS A 59 -11.37 0.03 7.35
N LEU A 60 -10.96 0.94 8.23
CA LEU A 60 -11.02 0.85 9.68
C LEU A 60 -12.31 1.50 10.17
N PHE A 61 -13.05 0.78 11.00
CA PHE A 61 -14.19 1.30 11.76
C PHE A 61 -13.92 1.08 13.26
N ALA A 62 -13.42 2.11 13.93
CA ALA A 62 -13.21 2.11 15.37
C ALA A 62 -14.43 2.73 16.07
N ASN A 63 -15.01 1.98 17.02
CA ASN A 63 -16.15 2.45 17.80
C ASN A 63 -15.70 3.49 18.84
N GLY A 64 -16.60 4.43 19.17
CA GLY A 64 -16.34 5.37 20.26
C GLY A 64 -16.23 4.64 21.60
N GLN A 65 -15.27 5.05 22.43
CA GLN A 65 -15.02 4.43 23.73
C GLN A 65 -15.06 5.49 24.83
N TYR A 66 -15.62 5.12 25.98
CA TYR A 66 -15.57 5.94 27.18
C TYR A 66 -14.89 5.15 28.29
N GLY A 67 -13.85 5.71 28.89
CA GLY A 67 -13.07 5.03 29.92
C GLY A 67 -12.20 6.02 30.70
N GLY A 68 -12.03 5.79 32.01
CA GLY A 68 -11.17 6.62 32.85
C GLY A 68 -11.56 8.11 32.93
N GLY A 69 -12.81 8.46 32.60
CA GLY A 69 -13.29 9.85 32.55
C GLY A 69 -13.02 10.56 31.22
N ALA A 70 -12.50 9.88 30.21
CA ALA A 70 -12.25 10.41 28.88
C ALA A 70 -13.12 9.72 27.82
N TYR A 71 -13.55 10.51 26.83
CA TYR A 71 -14.25 10.02 25.64
C TYR A 71 -13.30 10.01 24.44
N VAL A 72 -13.20 8.87 23.77
CA VAL A 72 -12.54 8.70 22.48
C VAL A 72 -13.63 8.62 21.41
N PRO A 73 -13.69 9.56 20.46
CA PRO A 73 -14.69 9.55 19.40
C PRO A 73 -14.48 8.38 18.44
N PRO A 74 -15.54 7.89 17.79
CA PRO A 74 -15.41 6.88 16.74
C PRO A 74 -14.59 7.43 15.57
N VAL A 75 -13.86 6.54 14.90
CA VAL A 75 -13.06 6.87 13.72
C VAL A 75 -13.41 5.91 12.60
N THR A 76 -13.71 6.47 11.43
CA THR A 76 -13.81 5.73 10.18
C THR A 76 -12.75 6.24 9.24
N ASN A 77 -11.87 5.36 8.76
CA ASN A 77 -10.84 5.74 7.81
C ASN A 77 -10.61 4.63 6.79
N CYS A 78 -10.49 5.00 5.51
CA CYS A 78 -10.19 4.06 4.44
C CYS A 78 -8.88 4.46 3.76
N PHE A 79 -8.03 3.49 3.50
CA PHE A 79 -6.71 3.68 2.91
C PHE A 79 -6.40 2.54 1.95
N ILE A 80 -5.41 2.72 1.07
CA ILE A 80 -4.97 1.67 0.17
C ILE A 80 -3.78 0.94 0.75
N ILE A 81 -3.85 -0.40 0.70
CA ILE A 81 -2.71 -1.27 0.91
C ILE A 81 -2.06 -1.55 -0.46
N PRO A 82 -0.78 -1.22 -0.65
CA PRO A 82 -0.12 -1.36 -1.95
C PRO A 82 0.09 -2.83 -2.37
N SER A 83 0.38 -3.73 -1.43
CA SER A 83 0.43 -5.18 -1.67
C SER A 83 0.42 -5.98 -0.36
N GLY A 84 0.17 -7.30 -0.45
CA GLY A 84 0.18 -8.27 0.66
C GLY A 84 1.41 -8.14 1.55
N ASP A 85 2.58 -8.06 0.93
CA ASP A 85 3.88 -8.03 1.62
C ASP A 85 4.23 -6.64 2.19
N GLN A 86 3.43 -5.62 1.88
CA GLN A 86 3.67 -4.22 2.23
C GLN A 86 2.57 -3.65 3.12
N ILE A 87 1.82 -4.52 3.82
CA ILE A 87 0.84 -4.09 4.82
C ILE A 87 1.57 -3.30 5.91
N PRO A 88 1.30 -1.99 6.07
CA PRO A 88 1.89 -1.24 7.16
C PRO A 88 1.40 -1.81 8.50
N PRO A 89 2.25 -1.89 9.54
CA PRO A 89 1.88 -2.40 10.86
C PRO A 89 0.92 -1.47 11.61
N LEU A 90 0.50 -0.37 10.99
CA LEU A 90 -0.37 0.64 11.55
C LEU A 90 -1.54 0.90 10.61
N PRO A 91 -2.75 1.13 11.15
CA PRO A 91 -3.08 1.23 12.59
C PRO A 91 -3.02 -0.08 13.39
N LEU A 92 -2.90 0.02 14.73
CA LEU A 92 -2.72 -1.11 15.66
C LEU A 92 -3.80 -2.19 15.48
N GLY A 93 -3.38 -3.45 15.53
CA GLY A 93 -4.27 -4.60 15.36
C GLY A 93 -4.81 -4.78 13.94
N GLN A 94 -4.24 -4.08 12.96
CA GLN A 94 -4.56 -4.31 11.55
C GLN A 94 -4.16 -5.75 11.15
N PRO A 95 -5.04 -6.49 10.45
CA PRO A 95 -4.71 -7.81 9.91
C PRO A 95 -3.51 -7.75 8.96
N ASP A 96 -2.63 -8.76 9.02
CA ASP A 96 -1.44 -8.91 8.19
C ASP A 96 -1.71 -9.61 6.84
N HIS A 97 -2.97 -9.77 6.47
CA HIS A 97 -3.44 -10.44 5.25
C HIS A 97 -4.63 -9.69 4.67
N HIS A 98 -5.00 -10.00 3.42
CA HIS A 98 -6.24 -9.52 2.79
C HIS A 98 -7.46 -10.24 3.38
N ILE A 99 -8.54 -9.50 3.65
CA ILE A 99 -9.78 -10.05 4.22
C ILE A 99 -10.78 -10.34 3.09
N GLU A 100 -11.07 -11.62 2.89
CA GLU A 100 -12.00 -12.13 1.86
C GLU A 100 -13.46 -12.15 2.31
#